data_AF-A0A4R1BD07-F1
#
_entry.id   AF-A0A4R1BD07-F1
#
_cell.length_a   1.000
_cell.length_b   1.000
_cell.length_c   1.000
_cell.angle_alpha   90.00
_cell.angle_beta   90.00
_cell.angle_gamma   90.00
#
_symmetry.space_group_name_H-M   'P 1'
#
loop_
_entity.id
_entity.type
_entity.pdbx_description
1 polymer ?
#
loop_
_entity_poly.entity_id
_entity_poly.type
_entity_poly.pdbx_seq_one_letter_code
_entity_poly.pdbx_strand_id
1 'polypeptide(L)'
;MNAAIPTRTAAAQLARIPLDALLAEHACVADFIASLGLAAAPAPVPLGTWLARLPDEAVFDAGMERDQMLAHIGRLIDEVAAMARHAGERVASLTLMGGRDKSGRPENVELTLRAGEIVCIVGPTGSGKSRLLADIECLAQADTPTGRRVLVDGALPAEDRRYALDRKLVAQLSQNMNFVVDLTVREFIDMHARCRMVADPEAMAEQVIACANDLTGEKFAPEVSVTQLSGGQTRALMIADAALLSASPVV
;
A
#
# COMPACT_ATOMS: atom_id res chain seq x y z
N MET A 1 -4.07 9.64 -17.06
CA MET A 1 -3.12 10.78 -17.15
C MET A 1 -1.74 10.17 -17.22
N ASN A 2 -0.99 10.47 -18.28
CA ASN A 2 0.21 9.74 -18.72
C ASN A 2 1.17 9.38 -17.60
N ALA A 3 1.26 8.09 -17.27
CA ALA A 3 2.41 7.52 -16.59
C ALA A 3 3.64 7.91 -17.39
N ALA A 4 4.55 8.67 -16.78
CA ALA A 4 5.77 9.12 -17.44
C ALA A 4 6.52 7.87 -17.93
N ILE A 5 6.65 7.75 -19.24
CA ILE A 5 7.52 6.78 -19.89
C ILE A 5 8.92 7.05 -19.30
N PRO A 6 9.62 6.05 -18.72
CA PRO A 6 10.97 6.26 -18.24
C PRO A 6 11.77 6.90 -19.38
N THR A 7 12.41 8.04 -19.10
CA THR A 7 13.17 8.77 -20.11
C THR A 7 14.07 7.79 -20.86
N ARG A 8 14.18 7.91 -22.18
CA ARG A 8 14.90 6.97 -23.07
C ARG A 8 16.34 6.64 -22.58
N THR A 9 16.91 7.52 -21.76
CA THR A 9 18.19 7.37 -21.04
C THR A 9 18.17 6.31 -19.93
N ALA A 10 17.09 6.20 -19.14
CA ALA A 10 16.96 5.25 -18.03
C ALA A 10 16.79 3.80 -18.52
N ALA A 11 15.96 3.59 -19.54
CA ALA A 11 15.78 2.27 -20.16
C ALA A 11 17.09 1.73 -20.78
N ALA A 12 17.89 2.61 -21.38
CA ALA A 12 19.19 2.25 -21.97
C ALA A 12 20.25 1.88 -20.93
N GLN A 13 20.17 2.43 -19.70
CA GLN A 13 21.04 2.04 -18.59
C GLN A 13 20.60 0.70 -18.01
N LEU A 14 19.30 0.53 -17.76
CA LEU A 14 18.70 -0.70 -17.25
C LEU A 14 19.00 -1.91 -18.15
N ALA A 15 18.93 -1.75 -19.47
CA ALA A 15 19.22 -2.80 -20.44
C ALA A 15 20.64 -3.39 -20.36
N ARG A 16 21.59 -2.66 -19.74
CA ARG A 16 23.00 -3.08 -19.57
C ARG A 16 23.25 -3.84 -18.28
N ILE A 17 22.32 -3.80 -17.32
CA ILE A 17 22.49 -4.46 -16.03
C ILE A 17 22.30 -5.97 -16.21
N PRO A 18 23.18 -6.81 -15.64
CA PRO A 18 23.00 -8.26 -15.65
C PRO A 18 21.67 -8.68 -15.01
N LEU A 19 20.94 -9.60 -15.65
CA LEU A 19 19.63 -10.05 -15.18
C LEU A 19 19.71 -10.72 -13.80
N ASP A 20 20.74 -11.53 -13.55
CA ASP A 20 20.97 -12.18 -12.26
C ASP A 20 21.16 -11.16 -11.12
N ALA A 21 21.90 -10.09 -11.38
CA ALA A 21 22.05 -8.99 -10.42
C ALA A 21 20.72 -8.27 -10.15
N LEU A 22 19.91 -8.00 -11.18
CA LEU A 22 18.58 -7.40 -11.02
C LEU A 22 17.63 -8.30 -10.23
N LEU A 23 17.63 -9.60 -10.48
CA LEU A 23 16.79 -10.57 -9.78
C LEU A 23 17.19 -10.71 -8.31
N ALA A 24 18.48 -10.59 -8.00
CA ALA A 24 18.98 -10.62 -6.62
C ALA A 24 18.65 -9.34 -5.85
N GLU A 25 18.66 -8.18 -6.51
CA GLU A 25 18.40 -6.88 -5.87
C GLU A 25 16.91 -6.52 -5.81
N HIS A 26 16.10 -6.99 -6.76
CA HIS A 26 14.70 -6.61 -6.92
C HIS A 26 13.79 -7.82 -7.11
N ALA A 27 13.23 -8.34 -6.01
CA ALA A 27 12.28 -9.47 -6.04
C ALA A 27 11.09 -9.24 -6.98
N CYS A 28 10.60 -7.99 -7.10
CA CYS A 28 9.51 -7.63 -8.01
C CYS A 28 9.80 -7.92 -9.49
N VAL A 29 11.08 -7.92 -9.89
CA VAL A 29 11.48 -8.25 -11.27
C VAL A 29 11.35 -9.75 -11.51
N ALA A 30 11.70 -10.57 -10.52
CA ALA A 30 11.54 -12.02 -10.59
C ALA A 30 10.06 -12.41 -10.70
N ASP A 31 9.22 -11.81 -9.86
CA ASP A 31 7.77 -12.06 -9.86
C ASP A 31 7.13 -11.64 -11.19
N PHE A 32 7.53 -10.49 -11.74
CA PHE A 32 7.04 -10.03 -13.03
C PHE A 32 7.42 -11.00 -14.15
N ILE A 33 8.68 -11.43 -14.23
CA ILE A 33 9.15 -12.38 -15.25
C ILE A 33 8.40 -13.73 -15.12
N ALA A 34 8.22 -14.22 -13.90
CA ALA A 34 7.48 -15.44 -13.64
C ALA A 34 5.99 -15.30 -14.03
N SER A 35 5.38 -14.13 -13.79
CA SER A 35 3.98 -13.86 -14.17
C SER A 35 3.73 -13.88 -15.68
N LEU A 36 4.77 -13.58 -16.47
CA LEU A 36 4.75 -13.68 -17.94
C LEU A 36 5.03 -15.10 -18.44
N GLY A 37 5.22 -16.09 -17.54
CA GLY A 37 5.60 -17.45 -17.89
C GLY A 37 7.01 -17.58 -18.45
N LEU A 38 7.87 -16.57 -18.24
CA LEU A 38 9.23 -16.55 -18.77
C LEU A 38 10.20 -17.17 -17.76
N ALA A 39 11.16 -17.96 -18.27
CA ALA A 39 12.23 -18.50 -17.45
C ALA A 39 13.38 -17.48 -17.32
N ALA A 40 13.84 -17.26 -16.08
CA ALA A 40 15.04 -16.48 -15.83
C ALA A 40 16.28 -17.16 -16.46
N ALA A 41 17.18 -16.36 -17.03
CA ALA A 41 18.41 -16.89 -17.61
C ALA A 41 19.40 -17.35 -16.53
N PRO A 42 20.09 -18.50 -16.69
CA PRO A 42 21.02 -19.04 -15.71
C PRO A 42 22.40 -18.36 -15.69
N ALA A 43 22.61 -17.26 -16.43
CA ALA A 43 23.91 -16.63 -16.64
C ALA A 43 23.81 -15.09 -16.55
N PRO A 44 24.93 -14.38 -16.26
CA PRO A 44 24.99 -12.92 -16.17
C PRO A 44 24.87 -12.28 -17.56
N VAL A 45 23.67 -12.37 -18.14
CA VAL A 45 23.32 -11.78 -19.43
C VAL A 45 22.67 -10.44 -19.15
N PRO A 46 23.09 -9.35 -19.82
CA PRO A 46 22.41 -8.06 -19.69
C PRO A 46 20.92 -8.17 -20.03
N LEU A 47 20.05 -7.50 -19.27
CA LEU A 47 18.60 -7.57 -19.44
C LEU A 47 18.17 -7.36 -20.90
N GLY A 48 18.73 -6.36 -21.59
CA GLY A 48 18.39 -6.08 -22.99
C GLY A 48 18.80 -7.21 -23.94
N THR A 49 19.92 -7.89 -23.65
CA THR A 49 20.39 -9.04 -24.44
C THR A 49 19.52 -10.26 -24.17
N TRP A 50 19.05 -10.45 -22.94
CA TRP A 50 18.12 -11.52 -22.61
C TRP A 50 16.77 -11.33 -23.31
N LEU A 51 16.17 -10.14 -23.21
CA LEU A 51 14.92 -9.80 -23.90
C LEU A 51 15.01 -10.01 -25.41
N ALA A 52 16.13 -9.61 -26.01
CA ALA A 52 16.39 -9.81 -27.45
C ALA A 52 16.54 -11.29 -27.86
N ARG A 53 16.89 -12.18 -26.93
CA ARG A 53 17.06 -13.62 -27.15
C ARG A 53 15.81 -14.44 -26.86
N LEU A 54 14.75 -13.84 -26.30
CA LEU A 54 13.49 -14.53 -26.08
C LEU A 54 12.91 -15.02 -27.41
N PRO A 55 12.43 -16.27 -27.51
CA PRO A 55 11.71 -16.75 -28.68
C PRO A 55 10.48 -15.88 -28.96
N ASP A 56 10.14 -15.65 -30.23
CA ASP A 56 8.97 -14.83 -30.59
C ASP A 56 7.66 -15.43 -30.07
N GLU A 57 7.57 -16.76 -29.94
CA GLU A 57 6.44 -17.46 -29.30
C GLU A 57 6.26 -17.03 -27.84
N ALA A 58 7.35 -16.99 -27.06
CA ALA A 58 7.29 -16.57 -25.66
C ALA A 58 6.92 -15.09 -25.51
N VAL A 59 7.36 -14.24 -26.44
CA VAL A 59 6.98 -12.80 -26.47
C VAL A 59 5.51 -12.64 -26.83
N PHE A 60 5.01 -13.45 -27.76
CA PHE A 60 3.60 -13.47 -28.13
C PHE A 60 2.71 -13.93 -26.97
N ASP A 61 3.08 -15.02 -26.29
CA ASP A 61 2.34 -15.57 -25.15
C ASP A 61 2.34 -14.60 -23.95
N ALA A 62 3.44 -13.87 -23.73
CA ALA A 62 3.51 -12.82 -22.73
C ALA A 62 2.63 -11.60 -23.05
N GLY A 63 2.13 -11.48 -24.28
CA GLY A 63 1.21 -10.41 -24.71
C GLY A 63 1.82 -9.00 -24.68
N MET A 64 3.15 -8.89 -24.67
CA MET A 64 3.86 -7.62 -24.48
C MET A 64 5.10 -7.56 -25.38
N GLU A 65 5.36 -6.40 -26.00
CA GLU A 65 6.59 -6.24 -26.80
C GLU A 65 7.83 -6.13 -25.91
N ARG A 66 9.01 -6.51 -26.43
CA ARG A 66 10.28 -6.49 -25.69
C ARG A 66 10.62 -5.11 -25.12
N ASP A 67 10.39 -4.04 -25.88
CA ASP A 67 10.61 -2.67 -25.41
C ASP A 67 9.61 -2.27 -24.31
N GLN A 68 8.38 -2.77 -24.38
CA GLN A 68 7.37 -2.56 -23.36
C GLN A 68 7.71 -3.31 -22.07
N MET A 69 8.23 -4.54 -22.16
CA MET A 69 8.73 -5.32 -21.02
C MET A 69 9.87 -4.58 -20.32
N LEU A 70 10.86 -4.09 -21.07
CA LEU A 70 11.99 -3.31 -20.52
C LEU A 70 11.50 -2.05 -19.80
N ALA A 71 10.57 -1.31 -20.41
CA ALA A 71 9.99 -0.12 -19.81
C ALA A 71 9.16 -0.45 -18.55
N HIS A 72 8.48 -1.60 -18.55
CA HIS A 72 7.68 -2.06 -17.40
C HIS A 72 8.58 -2.45 -16.22
N ILE A 73 9.65 -3.20 -16.45
CA ILE A 73 10.65 -3.54 -15.43
C ILE A 73 11.24 -2.27 -14.81
N GLY A 74 11.59 -1.27 -15.64
CA GLY A 74 12.09 0.00 -15.12
C GLY A 74 11.09 0.73 -14.22
N ARG A 75 9.81 0.77 -14.61
CA ARG A 75 8.75 1.35 -13.78
C ARG A 75 8.57 0.60 -12.46
N LEU A 76 8.56 -0.73 -12.48
CA LEU A 76 8.44 -1.53 -11.26
C LEU A 76 9.58 -1.23 -10.27
N ILE A 77 10.82 -1.17 -10.76
CA ILE A 77 11.98 -0.84 -9.92
C ILE A 77 11.83 0.58 -9.34
N ASP A 78 11.46 1.56 -10.17
CA ASP A 78 11.28 2.95 -9.73
C ASP A 78 10.15 3.10 -8.70
N GLU A 79 9.04 2.39 -8.88
CA GLU A 79 7.89 2.34 -7.97
C GLU A 79 8.29 1.72 -6.63
N VAL A 80 8.94 0.55 -6.64
CA VAL A 80 9.41 -0.12 -5.42
C VAL A 80 10.47 0.72 -4.70
N ALA A 81 11.40 1.32 -5.42
CA ALA A 81 12.40 2.21 -4.84
C ALA A 81 11.76 3.49 -4.27
N ALA A 82 10.71 4.01 -4.91
CA ALA A 82 9.93 5.10 -4.35
C ALA A 82 9.22 4.67 -3.07
N MET A 83 8.60 3.50 -3.03
CA MET A 83 7.98 2.97 -1.79
C MET A 83 9.01 2.84 -0.66
N ALA A 84 10.20 2.28 -0.95
CA ALA A 84 11.26 2.09 0.04
C ALA A 84 11.84 3.41 0.60
N ARG A 85 12.02 4.44 -0.24
CA ARG A 85 12.50 5.76 0.21
C ARG A 85 11.56 6.44 1.19
N HIS A 86 10.26 6.15 1.13
CA HIS A 86 9.24 6.83 1.92
C HIS A 86 8.71 5.96 3.08
N ALA A 87 9.10 4.69 3.16
CA ALA A 87 8.86 3.82 4.32
C ALA A 87 9.46 4.36 5.65
N GLY A 88 10.27 5.42 5.59
CA GLY A 88 10.84 6.13 6.75
C GLY A 88 10.25 7.53 7.03
N GLU A 89 9.32 8.04 6.21
CA GLU A 89 8.72 9.36 6.46
C GLU A 89 7.71 9.30 7.60
N ARG A 90 8.17 9.65 8.79
CA ARG A 90 7.31 9.77 9.98
C ARG A 90 6.54 11.08 9.92
N VAL A 91 5.22 10.99 9.90
CA VAL A 91 4.35 12.13 10.15
C VAL A 91 4.33 12.39 11.66
N ALA A 92 4.82 13.55 12.10
CA ALA A 92 4.82 13.92 13.52
C ALA A 92 3.50 14.59 13.93
N SER A 93 2.85 15.31 13.01
CA SER A 93 1.57 15.96 13.26
C SER A 93 0.71 16.16 12.02
N LEU A 94 -0.62 16.18 12.23
CA LEU A 94 -1.62 16.55 11.25
C LEU A 94 -2.48 17.70 11.80
N THR A 95 -2.49 18.85 11.12
CA THR A 95 -3.32 19.99 11.51
C THR A 95 -4.49 20.13 10.56
N LEU A 96 -5.70 19.94 11.07
CA LEU A 96 -6.95 20.17 10.37
C LEU A 96 -7.41 21.60 10.61
N MET A 97 -7.63 22.33 9.53
CA MET A 97 -8.21 23.67 9.53
C MET A 97 -9.65 23.61 9.01
N GLY A 98 -10.54 24.25 9.75
CA GLY A 98 -11.98 24.28 9.49
C GLY A 98 -12.33 24.88 8.15
N GLY A 99 -13.40 24.36 7.56
CA GLY A 99 -13.96 24.83 6.31
C GLY A 99 -15.42 25.20 6.52
N ARG A 100 -16.33 24.34 6.06
CA ARG A 100 -17.77 24.51 6.15
C ARG A 100 -18.46 23.20 6.50
N ASP A 101 -19.53 23.31 7.27
CA ASP A 101 -20.39 22.19 7.59
C ASP A 101 -21.34 21.83 6.44
N LYS A 102 -22.16 20.78 6.63
CA LYS A 102 -23.14 20.32 5.64
C LYS A 102 -24.20 21.38 5.25
N SER A 103 -24.38 22.42 6.07
CA SER A 103 -25.30 23.53 5.84
C SER A 103 -24.61 24.78 5.26
N GLY A 104 -23.32 24.67 4.94
CA GLY A 104 -22.52 25.75 4.37
C GLY A 104 -22.04 26.78 5.40
N ARG A 105 -22.28 26.56 6.70
CA ARG A 105 -21.82 27.44 7.77
C ARG A 105 -20.32 27.25 8.00
N PRO A 106 -19.56 28.33 8.28
CA PRO A 106 -18.13 28.21 8.53
C PRO A 106 -17.87 27.39 9.80
N GLU A 107 -16.89 26.49 9.72
CA GLU A 107 -16.36 25.76 10.86
C GLU A 107 -15.13 26.52 11.39
N ASN A 108 -15.17 26.98 12.63
CA ASN A 108 -14.02 27.61 13.27
C ASN A 108 -13.29 26.57 14.14
N VAL A 109 -12.74 25.54 13.51
CA VAL A 109 -12.01 24.47 14.17
C VAL A 109 -10.58 24.43 13.67
N GLU A 110 -9.61 24.41 14.58
CA GLU A 110 -8.24 24.05 14.30
C GLU A 110 -7.88 22.90 15.24
N LEU A 111 -7.61 21.72 14.67
CA LEU A 111 -7.31 20.50 15.42
C LEU A 111 -5.96 19.99 14.97
N THR A 112 -4.99 19.92 15.88
CA THR A 112 -3.70 19.28 15.61
C THR A 112 -3.64 17.94 16.31
N LEU A 113 -3.52 16.88 15.52
CA LEU A 113 -3.26 15.52 15.96
C LEU A 113 -1.75 15.28 15.96
N ARG A 114 -1.21 14.67 17.01
CA ARG A 114 0.22 14.36 17.13
C ARG A 114 0.44 12.84 17.12
N ALA A 115 1.60 12.43 16.61
CA ALA A 115 1.99 11.02 16.63
C ALA A 115 1.94 10.45 18.05
N GLY A 116 1.28 9.30 18.21
CA GLY A 116 1.09 8.62 19.49
C GLY A 116 -0.17 9.04 20.26
N GLU A 117 -0.94 10.01 19.78
CA GLU A 117 -2.23 10.35 20.38
C GLU A 117 -3.33 9.35 19.99
N ILE A 118 -4.15 8.96 20.96
CA ILE A 118 -5.39 8.21 20.72
C ILE A 118 -6.55 9.20 20.81
N VAL A 119 -7.19 9.49 19.68
CA VAL A 119 -8.26 10.48 19.58
C VAL A 119 -9.59 9.82 19.23
N CYS A 120 -10.62 10.11 20.03
CA CYS A 120 -11.97 9.63 19.79
C CYS A 120 -12.85 10.76 19.22
N ILE A 121 -13.43 10.55 18.04
CA ILE A 121 -14.36 11.50 17.41
C ILE A 121 -15.79 11.03 17.64
N VAL A 122 -16.55 11.77 18.46
CA VAL A 122 -17.94 11.45 18.81
C VAL A 122 -18.91 12.46 18.22
N GLY A 123 -20.12 12.00 17.87
CA GLY A 123 -21.19 12.85 17.37
C GLY A 123 -22.34 12.06 16.74
N PRO A 124 -23.51 12.67 16.52
CA PRO A 124 -24.68 11.99 15.95
C PRO A 124 -24.43 11.50 14.52
N THR A 125 -25.27 10.58 14.03
CA THR A 125 -25.23 10.16 12.61
C THR A 125 -25.41 11.37 11.70
N GLY A 126 -24.57 11.49 10.67
CA GLY A 126 -24.61 12.64 9.74
C GLY A 126 -24.03 13.96 10.29
N SER A 127 -23.23 13.91 11.37
CA SER A 127 -22.42 15.05 11.87
C SER A 127 -21.19 15.36 11.03
N GLY A 128 -20.81 14.48 10.08
CA GLY A 128 -19.65 14.69 9.22
C GLY A 128 -18.37 13.96 9.65
N LYS A 129 -18.43 13.02 10.61
CA LYS A 129 -17.27 12.20 11.04
C LYS A 129 -16.59 11.46 9.89
N SER A 130 -17.35 10.72 9.08
CA SER A 130 -16.78 10.01 7.92
C SER A 130 -16.22 10.98 6.88
N ARG A 131 -16.82 12.18 6.75
CA ARG A 131 -16.30 13.22 5.87
C ARG A 131 -14.99 13.81 6.41
N LEU A 132 -14.86 13.98 7.72
CA LEU A 132 -13.62 14.40 8.37
C LEU A 132 -12.49 13.40 8.11
N LEU A 133 -12.76 12.09 8.28
CA LEU A 133 -11.79 11.04 7.97
C LEU A 133 -11.40 11.06 6.48
N ALA A 134 -12.36 11.24 5.57
CA ALA A 134 -12.08 11.37 4.14
C ALA A 134 -11.24 12.62 3.81
N ASP A 135 -11.49 13.76 4.47
CA ASP A 135 -10.68 14.99 4.29
C ASP A 135 -9.23 14.80 4.78
N ILE A 136 -9.02 14.01 5.85
CA ILE A 136 -7.68 13.61 6.32
C ILE A 136 -7.02 12.68 5.30
N GLU A 137 -7.74 11.66 4.84
CA GLU A 137 -7.24 10.65 3.89
C GLU A 137 -6.72 11.28 2.60
N CYS A 138 -7.43 12.28 2.06
CA CYS A 138 -7.05 12.95 0.81
C CYS A 138 -6.19 14.21 1.01
N LEU A 139 -5.83 14.53 2.26
CA LEU A 139 -5.10 15.75 2.60
C LEU A 139 -5.75 17.00 1.97
N ALA A 140 -7.03 17.23 2.31
CA ALA A 140 -7.84 18.29 1.73
C ALA A 140 -7.11 19.65 1.69
N GLN A 141 -7.24 20.40 0.60
CA GLN A 141 -6.66 21.75 0.44
C GLN A 141 -7.71 22.74 -0.06
N ALA A 142 -8.84 22.80 0.63
CA ALA A 142 -10.02 23.59 0.28
C ALA A 142 -10.66 23.23 -1.08
N ASP A 143 -10.37 22.02 -1.57
CA ASP A 143 -10.85 21.45 -2.84
C ASP A 143 -11.87 20.32 -2.64
N THR A 144 -12.19 19.99 -1.39
CA THR A 144 -13.29 19.09 -1.03
C THR A 144 -14.58 19.87 -0.76
N PRO A 145 -15.77 19.23 -0.77
CA PRO A 145 -17.03 19.89 -0.44
C PRO A 145 -17.08 20.58 0.93
N THR A 146 -16.21 20.21 1.86
CA THR A 146 -16.10 20.88 3.17
C THR A 146 -15.22 22.13 3.10
N GLY A 147 -14.34 22.26 2.09
CA GLY A 147 -13.40 23.38 2.01
C GLY A 147 -12.34 23.38 3.12
N ARG A 148 -12.17 22.26 3.84
CA ARG A 148 -11.15 22.12 4.91
C ARG A 148 -9.75 22.07 4.33
N ARG A 149 -8.76 22.35 5.19
CA ARG A 149 -7.34 22.17 4.85
C ARG A 149 -6.67 21.24 5.85
N VAL A 150 -5.77 20.39 5.38
CA VAL A 150 -5.00 19.48 6.23
C VAL A 150 -3.51 19.72 6.00
N LEU A 151 -2.80 20.13 7.04
CA LEU A 151 -1.35 20.32 7.02
C LEU A 151 -0.67 19.06 7.57
N VAL A 152 0.49 18.73 7.01
CA VAL A 152 1.35 17.67 7.53
C VAL A 152 2.61 18.32 8.07
N ASP A 153 2.91 18.08 9.35
CA ASP A 153 4.06 18.69 10.04
C ASP A 153 4.08 20.23 9.94
N GLY A 154 2.90 20.85 9.97
CA GLY A 154 2.70 22.29 9.87
C GLY A 154 2.85 22.88 8.46
N ALA A 155 3.10 22.05 7.44
CA ALA A 155 3.27 22.48 6.05
C ALA A 155 2.15 21.97 5.13
N LEU A 156 2.00 22.63 3.98
CA LEU A 156 1.17 22.12 2.91
C LEU A 156 1.76 20.80 2.39
N PRO A 157 0.96 19.73 2.27
CA PRO A 157 1.44 18.48 1.71
C PRO A 157 1.78 18.67 0.24
N ALA A 158 2.91 18.09 -0.18
CA ALA A 158 3.31 18.06 -1.58
C ALA A 158 2.30 17.28 -2.43
N GLU A 159 2.15 17.65 -3.72
CA GLU A 159 1.16 17.04 -4.61
C GLU A 159 1.36 15.53 -4.79
N ASP A 160 2.60 15.08 -4.80
CA ASP A 160 2.95 13.66 -4.90
C ASP A 160 2.42 12.85 -3.70
N ARG A 161 2.39 13.44 -2.50
CA ARG A 161 1.79 12.81 -1.31
C ARG A 161 0.27 12.80 -1.38
N ARG A 162 -0.36 13.83 -1.97
CA ARG A 162 -1.84 13.93 -2.07
C ARG A 162 -2.44 12.96 -3.08
N TYR A 163 -1.73 12.65 -4.16
CA TYR A 163 -2.24 11.84 -5.27
C TYR A 163 -1.64 10.43 -5.35
N ALA A 164 -0.79 10.06 -4.41
CA ALA A 164 -0.22 8.73 -4.39
C ALA A 164 -1.27 7.68 -3.97
N LEU A 165 -1.57 6.77 -4.89
CA LEU A 165 -2.58 5.72 -4.73
C LEU A 165 -2.14 4.62 -3.74
N ASP A 166 -0.84 4.46 -3.57
CA ASP A 166 -0.16 3.55 -2.65
C ASP A 166 0.08 4.16 -1.26
N ARG A 167 -0.12 5.49 -1.09
CA ARG A 167 0.25 6.26 0.12
C ARG A 167 -0.98 6.80 0.87
N LYS A 168 -1.97 5.95 1.12
CA LYS A 168 -3.08 6.36 1.99
C LYS A 168 -2.55 6.64 3.39
N LEU A 169 -2.71 7.87 3.86
CA LEU A 169 -2.25 8.28 5.20
C LEU A 169 -3.01 7.60 6.33
N VAL A 170 -4.24 7.15 6.05
CA VAL A 170 -5.16 6.58 7.02
C VAL A 170 -5.42 5.13 6.66
N ALA A 171 -5.01 4.20 7.53
CA ALA A 171 -5.55 2.86 7.55
C ALA A 171 -6.96 2.92 8.13
N GLN A 172 -7.95 2.42 7.40
CA GLN A 172 -9.33 2.44 7.85
C GLN A 172 -9.82 1.01 8.06
N LEU A 173 -10.27 0.73 9.27
CA LEU A 173 -10.99 -0.50 9.56
C LEU A 173 -12.49 -0.27 9.38
N SER A 174 -13.10 -0.96 8.42
CA SER A 174 -14.55 -0.91 8.20
C SER A 174 -15.32 -1.46 9.40
N GLN A 175 -16.47 -0.85 9.70
CA GLN A 175 -17.38 -1.33 10.75
C GLN A 175 -17.94 -2.72 10.45
N ASN A 176 -18.18 -3.01 9.17
CA ASN A 176 -18.67 -4.29 8.68
C ASN A 176 -17.54 -4.98 7.90
N MET A 177 -17.13 -6.17 8.36
CA MET A 177 -16.10 -7.00 7.75
C MET A 177 -16.78 -8.27 7.21
N ASN A 178 -17.08 -8.28 5.92
CA ASN A 178 -17.60 -9.46 5.23
C ASN A 178 -16.49 -10.03 4.36
N PHE A 179 -15.91 -11.15 4.79
CA PHE A 179 -14.94 -11.88 3.97
C PHE A 179 -15.68 -12.70 2.93
N VAL A 180 -15.36 -12.48 1.65
CA VAL A 180 -15.86 -13.28 0.52
C VAL A 180 -14.66 -14.02 -0.10
N VAL A 181 -13.89 -14.69 0.75
CA VAL A 181 -12.69 -15.44 0.38
C VAL A 181 -12.68 -16.76 1.13
N ASP A 182 -12.28 -17.84 0.45
CA ASP A 182 -12.12 -19.16 1.04
C ASP A 182 -10.63 -19.38 1.37
N LEU A 183 -10.17 -18.67 2.40
CA LEU A 183 -8.78 -18.71 2.87
C LEU A 183 -8.76 -19.01 4.37
N THR A 184 -7.72 -19.71 4.80
CA THR A 184 -7.36 -19.80 6.21
C THR A 184 -6.85 -18.44 6.71
N VAL A 185 -6.87 -18.24 8.03
CA VAL A 185 -6.28 -17.05 8.65
C VAL A 185 -4.83 -16.86 8.22
N ARG A 186 -4.03 -17.93 8.20
CA ARG A 186 -2.62 -17.87 7.79
C ARG A 186 -2.48 -17.38 6.35
N GLU A 187 -3.21 -17.98 5.41
CA GLU A 187 -3.15 -17.62 3.99
C GLU A 187 -3.61 -16.19 3.75
N PHE A 188 -4.64 -15.75 4.47
CA PHE A 188 -5.13 -14.37 4.38
C PHE A 188 -4.07 -13.34 4.78
N ILE A 189 -3.38 -13.57 5.90
CA ILE A 189 -2.33 -12.67 6.38
C ILE A 189 -1.05 -12.78 5.53
N ASP A 190 -0.67 -13.98 5.10
CA ASP A 190 0.46 -14.18 4.18
C ASP A 190 0.23 -13.41 2.86
N MET A 191 -0.98 -13.49 2.30
CA MET A 191 -1.37 -12.67 1.15
C MET A 191 -1.23 -11.18 1.44
N HIS A 192 -1.71 -10.70 2.59
CA HIS A 192 -1.58 -9.29 2.98
C HIS A 192 -0.13 -8.83 3.13
N ALA A 193 0.74 -9.68 3.70
CA ALA A 193 2.15 -9.41 3.89
C ALA A 193 2.91 -9.37 2.56
N ARG A 194 2.61 -10.29 1.63
CA ARG A 194 3.16 -10.31 0.27
C ARG A 194 2.75 -9.09 -0.54
N CYS A 195 1.46 -8.71 -0.51
CA CYS A 195 0.97 -7.50 -1.16
C CYS A 195 1.68 -6.22 -0.67
N ARG A 196 2.31 -6.27 0.51
CA ARG A 196 3.05 -5.17 1.12
C ARG A 196 4.56 -5.38 1.08
N MET A 197 5.03 -6.37 0.34
CA MET A 197 6.45 -6.67 0.14
C MET A 197 7.23 -6.87 1.45
N VAL A 198 6.57 -7.46 2.47
CA VAL A 198 7.25 -7.81 3.72
C VAL A 198 8.32 -8.87 3.44
N ALA A 199 9.53 -8.67 3.96
CA ALA A 199 10.68 -9.52 3.69
C ALA A 199 10.50 -10.98 4.16
N ASP A 200 9.79 -11.17 5.28
CA ASP A 200 9.44 -12.48 5.83
C ASP A 200 7.92 -12.55 6.10
N PRO A 201 7.12 -12.88 5.07
CA PRO A 201 5.67 -12.97 5.20
C PRO A 201 5.20 -14.01 6.23
N GLU A 202 5.94 -15.11 6.37
CA GLU A 202 5.57 -16.22 7.26
C GLU A 202 5.74 -15.81 8.72
N ALA A 203 6.91 -15.28 9.09
CA ALA A 203 7.14 -14.79 10.45
C ALA A 203 6.20 -13.62 10.79
N MET A 204 5.90 -12.76 9.83
CA MET A 204 4.94 -11.67 10.02
C MET A 204 3.51 -12.18 10.26
N ALA A 205 3.08 -13.20 9.52
CA ALA A 205 1.77 -13.82 9.73
C ALA A 205 1.65 -14.41 11.15
N GLU A 206 2.71 -15.05 11.66
CA GLU A 206 2.72 -15.54 13.04
C GLU A 206 2.61 -14.42 14.07
N GLN A 207 3.33 -13.31 13.87
CA GLN A 207 3.25 -12.13 14.74
C GLN A 207 1.85 -11.50 14.76
N VAL A 208 1.22 -11.36 13.59
CA VAL A 208 -0.14 -10.83 13.47
C VAL A 208 -1.14 -11.71 14.18
N ILE A 209 -1.07 -13.03 13.97
CA ILE A 209 -1.99 -13.99 14.61
C ILE A 209 -1.79 -14.01 16.13
N ALA A 210 -0.54 -13.95 16.60
CA ALA A 210 -0.24 -13.85 18.02
C ALA A 210 -0.85 -12.59 18.64
N CYS A 211 -0.62 -11.42 18.03
CA CYS A 211 -1.19 -10.16 18.47
C CYS A 211 -2.73 -10.20 18.47
N ALA A 212 -3.34 -10.76 17.43
CA ALA A 212 -4.79 -10.90 17.36
C ALA A 212 -5.34 -11.79 18.49
N ASN A 213 -4.64 -12.88 18.81
CA ASN A 213 -4.98 -13.80 19.89
C ASN A 213 -4.85 -13.17 21.29
N ASP A 214 -4.03 -12.12 21.44
CA ASP A 214 -3.92 -11.35 22.69
C ASP A 214 -5.05 -10.31 22.83
N LEU A 215 -5.65 -9.87 21.71
CA LEU A 215 -6.75 -8.90 21.67
C LEU A 215 -8.14 -9.52 21.80
N THR A 216 -8.27 -10.85 21.64
CA THR A 216 -9.53 -11.59 21.72
C THR A 216 -9.61 -12.41 23.00
N GLY A 217 -10.83 -12.59 23.52
CA GLY A 217 -11.07 -13.47 24.67
C GLY A 217 -11.00 -14.97 24.34
N GLU A 218 -11.19 -15.33 23.06
CA GLU A 218 -11.12 -16.70 22.56
C GLU A 218 -10.15 -16.80 21.40
N LYS A 219 -9.10 -17.59 21.59
CA LYS A 219 -8.03 -17.79 20.62
C LYS A 219 -8.51 -18.64 19.44
N PHE A 220 -7.93 -18.38 18.27
CA PHE A 220 -8.16 -19.14 17.05
C PHE A 220 -6.84 -19.67 16.49
N ALA A 221 -6.93 -20.78 15.76
CA ALA A 221 -5.79 -21.41 15.11
C ALA A 221 -5.57 -20.81 13.69
N PRO A 222 -4.31 -20.81 13.19
CA PRO A 222 -3.98 -20.29 11.86
C PRO A 222 -4.74 -20.97 10.71
N GLU A 223 -5.12 -22.24 10.90
CA GLU A 223 -5.73 -23.10 9.89
C GLU A 223 -7.26 -22.93 9.80
N VAL A 224 -7.86 -22.12 10.69
CA VAL A 224 -9.29 -21.83 10.67
C VAL A 224 -9.61 -20.93 9.48
N SER A 225 -10.75 -21.16 8.83
CA SER A 225 -11.22 -20.27 7.76
C SER A 225 -11.56 -18.89 8.33
N VAL A 226 -11.17 -17.82 7.63
CA VAL A 226 -11.51 -16.44 8.04
C VAL A 226 -13.02 -16.20 8.14
N THR A 227 -13.82 -16.97 7.40
CA THR A 227 -15.30 -16.90 7.42
C THR A 227 -15.92 -17.56 8.65
N GLN A 228 -15.16 -18.39 9.38
CA GLN A 228 -15.59 -19.08 10.59
C GLN A 228 -15.27 -18.30 11.87
N LEU A 229 -14.48 -17.24 11.77
CA LEU A 229 -14.16 -16.40 12.91
C LEU A 229 -15.41 -15.69 13.43
N SER A 230 -15.55 -15.61 14.75
CA SER A 230 -16.55 -14.74 15.37
C SER A 230 -16.30 -13.27 15.01
N GLY A 231 -17.31 -12.41 15.19
CA GLY A 231 -17.14 -10.97 14.94
C GLY A 231 -16.06 -10.32 15.81
N GLY A 232 -15.84 -10.83 17.03
CA GLY A 232 -14.76 -10.37 17.91
C GLY A 232 -13.38 -10.80 17.41
N GLN A 233 -13.24 -12.06 17.01
CA GLN A 233 -11.99 -12.60 16.44
C GLN A 233 -11.62 -11.93 15.12
N THR A 234 -12.60 -11.75 14.23
CA THR A 234 -12.43 -11.01 12.97
C THR A 234 -11.90 -9.60 13.23
N ARG A 235 -12.48 -8.89 14.20
CA ARG A 235 -12.04 -7.53 14.53
C ARG A 235 -10.64 -7.50 15.13
N ALA A 236 -10.33 -8.42 16.04
CA ALA A 236 -9.00 -8.55 16.61
C ALA A 236 -7.94 -8.84 15.53
N LEU A 237 -8.23 -9.77 14.61
CA LEU A 237 -7.38 -10.10 13.48
C LEU A 237 -7.10 -8.88 12.60
N MET A 238 -8.15 -8.15 12.22
CA MET A 238 -7.98 -6.99 11.34
C MET A 238 -7.32 -5.79 12.03
N ILE A 239 -7.50 -5.63 13.34
CA ILE A 239 -6.74 -4.63 14.12
C ILE A 239 -5.25 -5.00 14.13
N ALA A 240 -4.92 -6.27 14.37
CA ALA A 240 -3.52 -6.73 14.36
C ALA A 240 -2.89 -6.63 12.97
N ASP A 241 -3.63 -7.02 11.92
CA ASP A 241 -3.24 -6.84 10.51
C ASP A 241 -2.95 -5.37 10.21
N ALA A 242 -3.88 -4.46 10.53
CA ALA A 242 -3.67 -3.04 10.31
C ALA A 242 -2.48 -2.49 11.14
N ALA A 243 -2.33 -2.90 12.40
CA ALA A 243 -1.27 -2.37 13.26
C ALA A 243 0.14 -2.82 12.85
N LEU A 244 0.30 -4.03 12.33
CA LEU A 244 1.61 -4.63 12.04
C LEU A 244 1.97 -4.61 10.56
N LEU A 245 0.97 -4.62 9.67
CA LEU A 245 1.18 -4.62 8.22
C LEU A 245 0.88 -3.25 7.58
N SER A 246 0.12 -2.35 8.21
CA SER A 246 -0.13 -1.06 7.57
C SER A 246 1.11 -0.16 7.56
N ALA A 247 1.43 0.38 6.39
CA ALA A 247 2.41 1.45 6.22
C ALA A 247 1.81 2.85 6.48
N SER A 248 0.50 2.94 6.73
CA SER A 248 -0.18 4.22 6.96
C SER A 248 0.20 4.82 8.31
N PRO A 249 0.59 6.11 8.38
CA PRO A 249 0.98 6.77 9.62
C PRO A 249 -0.18 7.03 10.59
N VAL A 250 -1.43 6.97 10.10
CA VAL A 250 -2.65 7.06 10.92
C VAL A 250 -3.37 5.72 10.83
N VAL A 251 -3.64 5.11 11.98
CA VAL A 251 -4.38 3.85 12.13
C VAL A 251 -5.58 4.07 13.03
#